data_AF-A0A2A4J4X1-F1
#
_entry.id   AF-A0A2A4J4X1-F1
#
_cell.length_a   1.000
_cell.length_b   1.000
_cell.length_c   1.000
_cell.angle_alpha   90.00
_cell.angle_beta   90.00
_cell.angle_gamma   90.00
#
_symmetry.space_group_name_H-M   'P 1'
#
loop_
_entity.id
_entity.type
_entity.pdbx_description
1 polymer ?
#
loop_
_entity_poly.entity_id
_entity_poly.type
_entity_poly.pdbx_seq_one_letter_code
_entity_poly.pdbx_strand_id
1 'polypeptide(L)'
;MATNMLKHAFLIFRTYLDLFIDIIYGYFWEGARKPIPDLEKKHAMLAESAVTLAAKIRNKELKSEELVKACIERIQQVNPITNAVTDERFEDALKEAKEVDKLIETGLTDEYFQKKPFLGN
;
A
#
# COMPACT_ATOMS: atom_id res chain seq x y z
N MET A 1 -29.29 12.15 42.73
CA MET A 1 -28.36 11.10 43.22
C MET A 1 -28.47 9.81 42.40
N ALA A 2 -29.65 9.18 42.30
CA ALA A 2 -29.85 7.92 41.56
C ALA A 2 -29.37 7.96 40.10
N THR A 3 -29.62 9.04 39.37
CA THR A 3 -29.18 9.21 37.97
C THR A 3 -27.67 9.25 37.81
N ASN A 4 -26.95 9.80 38.79
CA ASN A 4 -25.47 9.79 38.79
C ASN A 4 -24.96 8.38 39.13
N MET A 5 -25.56 7.69 40.09
CA MET A 5 -25.19 6.31 40.43
C MET A 5 -25.40 5.36 39.24
N LEU A 6 -26.50 5.51 38.51
CA LEU A 6 -26.78 4.71 37.30
C LEU A 6 -25.72 4.96 36.21
N LYS A 7 -25.31 6.22 36.01
CA LYS A 7 -24.22 6.57 35.07
C LYS A 7 -22.88 5.96 35.49
N HIS A 8 -22.55 5.96 36.78
CA HIS A 8 -21.32 5.34 37.27
C HIS A 8 -21.34 3.82 37.06
N ALA A 9 -22.46 3.17 37.35
CA ALA A 9 -22.62 1.74 37.10
C ALA A 9 -22.48 1.38 35.61
N PHE A 10 -23.05 2.20 34.72
CA PHE A 10 -22.91 2.03 33.27
C PHE A 10 -21.46 2.21 32.80
N LEU A 11 -20.75 3.23 33.29
CA LEU A 11 -19.34 3.45 32.95
C LEU A 11 -18.46 2.30 33.42
N ILE A 12 -18.66 1.82 34.65
CA ILE A 12 -17.95 0.66 35.20
C ILE A 12 -18.20 -0.58 34.33
N PHE A 13 -19.46 -0.86 34.00
CA PHE A 13 -19.81 -1.98 33.12
C PHE A 13 -19.13 -1.86 31.76
N ARG A 14 -19.15 -0.67 31.13
CA ARG A 14 -18.48 -0.44 29.85
C ARG A 14 -16.97 -0.65 29.94
N THR A 15 -16.31 -0.16 30.99
CA THR A 15 -14.87 -0.39 31.18
C THR A 15 -14.53 -1.88 31.27
N TYR A 16 -15.34 -2.67 31.99
CA TYR A 16 -15.13 -4.11 32.07
C TYR A 16 -15.45 -4.84 30.76
N LEU A 17 -16.47 -4.39 30.03
CA LEU A 17 -16.80 -4.91 28.71
C LEU A 17 -15.65 -4.65 27.73
N ASP A 18 -15.14 -3.42 27.68
CA ASP A 18 -14.03 -3.02 26.82
C ASP A 18 -12.76 -3.83 27.18
N LEU A 19 -12.45 -3.99 28.48
CA LEU A 19 -11.34 -4.84 28.94
C LEU A 19 -11.51 -6.31 28.52
N PHE A 20 -12.71 -6.85 28.64
CA PHE A 20 -13.00 -8.24 28.26
C PHE A 20 -12.86 -8.44 26.75
N ILE A 21 -13.37 -7.49 25.96
CA ILE A 21 -13.20 -7.46 24.50
C ILE A 21 -11.70 -7.41 24.18
N ASP A 22 -10.94 -6.50 24.79
CA ASP A 22 -9.50 -6.38 24.54
C ASP A 22 -8.72 -7.67 24.88
N ILE A 23 -9.07 -8.36 25.98
CA ILE A 23 -8.45 -9.64 26.35
C ILE A 23 -8.78 -10.73 25.33
N ILE A 24 -10.05 -10.85 24.91
CA ILE A 24 -10.46 -11.80 23.88
C ILE A 24 -9.75 -11.48 22.57
N TYR A 25 -9.77 -10.21 22.15
CA TYR A 25 -9.15 -9.80 20.90
C TYR A 25 -7.62 -10.00 20.93
N GLY A 26 -6.98 -9.70 22.06
CA GLY A 26 -5.57 -9.99 22.30
C GLY A 26 -5.28 -11.47 22.09
N TYR A 27 -6.02 -12.35 22.77
CA TYR A 27 -5.82 -13.80 22.67
C TYR A 27 -6.02 -14.36 21.25
N PHE A 28 -7.02 -13.87 20.51
CA PHE A 28 -7.31 -14.36 19.16
C PHE A 28 -6.43 -13.74 18.06
N TRP A 29 -6.03 -12.47 18.18
CA TRP A 29 -5.36 -11.75 17.08
C TRP A 29 -3.90 -11.33 17.35
N GLU A 30 -3.42 -11.22 18.60
CA GLU A 30 -2.02 -10.79 18.85
C GLU A 30 -0.97 -11.84 18.44
N GLY A 31 -1.31 -13.14 18.51
CA GLY A 31 -0.40 -14.24 18.16
C GLY A 31 -0.05 -14.35 16.67
N ALA A 32 -0.73 -13.61 15.80
CA ALA A 32 -0.64 -13.77 14.34
C ALA A 32 0.24 -12.73 13.63
N ARG A 33 0.96 -11.87 14.36
CA ARG A 33 1.87 -10.87 13.76
C ARG A 33 3.08 -11.56 13.14
N LYS A 34 2.95 -11.93 11.86
CA LYS A 34 4.07 -12.46 11.06
C LYS A 34 5.01 -11.32 10.69
N PRO A 35 6.34 -11.52 10.76
CA PRO A 35 7.28 -10.53 10.25
C PRO A 35 7.08 -10.38 8.74
N ILE A 36 7.16 -9.14 8.27
CA ILE A 36 7.12 -8.84 6.84
C ILE A 36 8.42 -9.38 6.23
N PRO A 37 8.37 -10.16 5.14
CA PRO A 37 9.57 -10.65 4.49
C PRO A 37 10.43 -9.48 4.00
N ASP A 38 11.75 -9.60 4.07
CA ASP A 38 12.67 -8.56 3.58
C ASP A 38 12.46 -8.28 2.08
N LEU A 39 12.93 -7.12 1.64
CA LEU A 39 12.88 -6.74 0.23
C LEU A 39 13.89 -7.56 -0.57
N GLU A 40 13.40 -8.39 -1.48
CA GLU A 40 14.26 -9.19 -2.36
C GLU A 40 15.09 -8.29 -3.30
N LYS A 41 16.28 -8.74 -3.68
CA LYS A 41 17.17 -7.98 -4.59
C LYS A 41 16.50 -7.60 -5.92
N LYS A 42 15.60 -8.46 -6.42
CA LYS A 42 14.82 -8.21 -7.64
C LYS A 42 13.85 -7.02 -7.51
N HIS A 43 13.45 -6.67 -6.28
CA HIS A 43 12.54 -5.58 -5.96
C HIS A 43 13.27 -4.39 -5.32
N ALA A 44 14.62 -4.36 -5.34
CA ALA A 44 15.41 -3.32 -4.68
C ALA A 44 15.02 -1.89 -5.13
N MET A 45 14.59 -1.73 -6.38
CA MET A 45 14.11 -0.46 -6.93
C MET A 45 12.87 0.10 -6.18
N LEU A 46 12.08 -0.74 -5.49
CA LEU A 46 10.93 -0.31 -4.70
C LEU A 46 11.33 0.47 -3.44
N ALA A 47 12.60 0.43 -3.04
CA ALA A 47 13.12 1.24 -1.94
C ALA A 47 13.50 2.67 -2.39
N GLU A 48 13.52 2.95 -3.69
CA GLU A 48 13.84 4.26 -4.23
C GLU A 48 12.65 5.23 -4.16
N SER A 49 12.94 6.53 -4.23
CA SER A 49 11.88 7.55 -4.22
C SER A 49 11.08 7.54 -5.54
N ALA A 50 9.80 7.92 -5.47
CA ALA A 50 8.95 8.06 -6.65
C ALA A 50 9.52 9.05 -7.68
N VAL A 51 10.23 10.09 -7.24
CA VAL A 51 10.88 11.09 -8.11
C VAL A 51 12.02 10.44 -8.88
N THR A 52 12.84 9.62 -8.20
CA THR A 52 13.94 8.89 -8.81
C THR A 52 13.42 7.88 -9.83
N LEU A 53 12.40 7.11 -9.48
CA LEU A 53 11.77 6.14 -10.38
C LEU A 53 11.17 6.81 -11.61
N ALA A 54 10.47 7.94 -11.44
CA ALA A 54 9.93 8.70 -12.57
C ALA A 54 11.05 9.21 -13.48
N ALA A 55 12.16 9.71 -12.92
CA ALA A 55 13.32 10.15 -13.72
C ALA A 55 13.93 8.98 -14.51
N LYS A 56 14.11 7.81 -13.90
CA LYS A 56 14.61 6.60 -14.57
C LYS A 56 13.71 6.18 -15.73
N ILE A 57 12.40 6.26 -15.56
CA ILE A 57 11.42 5.95 -16.60
C ILE A 57 11.51 6.95 -17.76
N ARG A 58 11.60 8.26 -17.47
CA ARG A 58 11.79 9.30 -18.49
C ARG A 58 13.09 9.11 -19.28
N ASN A 59 14.16 8.69 -18.60
CA ASN A 59 15.46 8.42 -19.19
C ASN A 59 15.55 7.05 -19.88
N LYS A 60 14.46 6.27 -19.91
CA LYS A 60 14.40 4.91 -20.49
C LYS A 60 15.34 3.90 -19.81
N GLU A 61 15.74 4.16 -18.57
CA GLU A 61 16.55 3.27 -17.74
C GLU A 61 15.70 2.18 -17.07
N LEU A 62 14.40 2.42 -16.93
CA LEU A 62 13.42 1.52 -16.32
C LEU A 62 12.11 1.60 -17.09
N LYS A 63 11.45 0.46 -17.34
CA LYS A 63 10.11 0.45 -17.92
C LYS A 63 9.04 0.63 -16.83
N SER A 64 7.99 1.37 -17.15
CA SER A 64 6.82 1.53 -16.29
C SER A 64 6.15 0.19 -16.03
N GLU A 65 6.02 -0.66 -17.05
CA GLU A 65 5.47 -2.03 -16.90
C GLU A 65 6.26 -2.86 -15.89
N GLU A 66 7.60 -2.81 -15.94
CA GLU A 66 8.48 -3.56 -15.04
C GLU A 66 8.33 -3.08 -13.59
N LEU A 67 8.24 -1.76 -13.38
CA LEU A 67 8.02 -1.20 -12.05
C LEU A 67 6.67 -1.64 -11.47
N VAL A 68 5.59 -1.53 -12.25
CA VAL A 68 4.24 -1.92 -11.80
C VAL A 68 4.19 -3.41 -11.50
N LYS A 69 4.81 -4.24 -12.33
CA LYS A 69 4.92 -5.67 -12.09
C LYS A 69 5.64 -5.99 -10.78
N ALA A 70 6.76 -5.31 -10.50
CA ALA A 70 7.48 -5.48 -9.24
C ALA A 70 6.62 -5.10 -8.02
N CYS A 71 5.85 -4.02 -8.11
CA CYS A 71 4.88 -3.63 -7.08
C CYS A 71 3.83 -4.72 -6.85
N ILE A 72 3.23 -5.27 -7.91
CA ILE A 72 2.20 -6.32 -7.83
C ILE A 72 2.77 -7.58 -7.15
N GLU A 73 3.94 -8.03 -7.59
CA GLU A 73 4.61 -9.20 -6.99
C GLU A 73 4.86 -8.98 -5.48
N ARG A 74 5.29 -7.77 -5.10
CA ARG A 74 5.52 -7.44 -3.69
C ARG A 74 4.23 -7.39 -2.88
N ILE A 75 3.15 -6.86 -3.47
CA ILE A 75 1.82 -6.84 -2.85
C ILE A 75 1.35 -8.28 -2.60
N GLN A 76 1.46 -9.17 -3.58
CA GLN A 76 1.07 -10.58 -3.44
C GLN A 76 1.86 -11.29 -2.31
N GLN A 77 3.13 -10.92 -2.11
CA GLN A 77 3.96 -11.46 -1.05
C GLN A 77 3.60 -10.94 0.35
N VAL A 78 3.25 -9.65 0.47
CA VAL A 78 3.11 -8.97 1.77
C VAL A 78 1.66 -8.82 2.23
N ASN A 79 0.71 -8.66 1.31
CA ASN A 79 -0.69 -8.44 1.65
C ASN A 79 -1.32 -9.56 2.50
N PRO A 80 -0.96 -10.85 2.36
CA PRO A 80 -1.45 -11.89 3.27
C PRO A 80 -1.03 -11.70 4.75
N ILE A 81 -0.04 -10.85 5.01
CA ILE A 81 0.46 -10.52 6.36
C ILE A 81 -0.16 -9.22 6.87
N THR A 82 -0.22 -8.20 6.02
CA THR A 82 -0.67 -6.85 6.42
C THR A 82 -2.16 -6.61 6.22
N ASN A 83 -2.79 -7.36 5.31
CA ASN A 83 -4.17 -7.20 4.88
C ASN A 83 -4.51 -5.74 4.52
N ALA A 84 -3.59 -5.06 3.83
CA ALA A 84 -3.67 -3.64 3.51
C ALA A 84 -4.38 -3.35 2.17
N VAL A 85 -4.43 -4.33 1.27
CA VAL A 85 -5.06 -4.26 -0.04
C VAL A 85 -6.32 -5.12 -0.01
N THR A 86 -7.48 -4.49 -0.19
CA THR A 86 -8.79 -5.14 -0.16
C THR A 86 -9.36 -5.43 -1.54
N ASP A 87 -8.87 -4.75 -2.57
CA ASP A 87 -9.31 -4.89 -3.96
C ASP A 87 -8.11 -4.71 -4.92
N GLU A 88 -8.15 -5.38 -6.07
CA GLU A 88 -7.02 -5.51 -6.98
C GLU A 88 -7.36 -4.95 -8.37
N ARG A 89 -6.59 -3.97 -8.84
CA ARG A 89 -6.69 -3.41 -10.21
C ARG A 89 -5.46 -3.71 -11.06
N PHE A 90 -4.86 -4.89 -10.86
CA PHE A 90 -3.54 -5.22 -11.39
C PHE A 90 -3.50 -5.26 -12.93
N GLU A 91 -4.54 -5.80 -13.57
CA GLU A 91 -4.57 -5.89 -15.03
C GLU A 91 -4.61 -4.52 -15.69
N ASP A 92 -5.47 -3.61 -15.20
CA ASP A 92 -5.58 -2.28 -15.78
C ASP A 92 -4.36 -1.43 -15.44
N ALA A 93 -3.78 -1.56 -14.24
CA ALA A 93 -2.52 -0.93 -13.90
C ALA A 93 -1.38 -1.35 -14.86
N LEU A 94 -1.32 -2.63 -15.26
CA LEU A 94 -0.36 -3.11 -16.24
C LEU A 94 -0.64 -2.58 -17.65
N LYS A 95 -1.91 -2.43 -18.04
CA LYS A 95 -2.29 -1.82 -19.34
C LYS A 95 -1.87 -0.35 -19.40
N GLU A 96 -2.21 0.41 -18.36
CA GLU A 96 -1.83 1.82 -18.22
C GLU A 96 -0.30 1.99 -18.26
N ALA A 97 0.45 1.13 -17.56
CA ALA A 97 1.91 1.15 -17.58
C ALA A 97 2.50 0.91 -18.98
N LYS A 98 1.94 -0.04 -19.73
CA LYS A 98 2.33 -0.31 -21.13
C LYS A 98 2.04 0.87 -22.06
N GLU A 99 0.93 1.58 -21.82
CA GLU A 99 0.60 2.78 -22.59
C GLU A 99 1.60 3.90 -22.32
N VAL A 100 1.99 4.10 -21.05
CA VAL A 100 3.04 5.06 -20.67
C VAL A 100 4.37 4.72 -21.34
N ASP A 101 4.78 3.45 -21.33
CA ASP A 101 6.03 3.03 -21.99
C ASP A 101 6.01 3.33 -23.50
N LYS A 102 4.88 3.06 -24.18
CA LYS A 102 4.70 3.41 -25.60
C LYS A 102 4.78 4.92 -25.83
N LEU A 103 4.17 5.73 -24.96
CA LEU A 103 4.23 7.18 -25.08
C LEU A 103 5.69 7.67 -24.96
N ILE A 104 6.46 7.13 -24.02
CA ILE A 104 7.89 7.45 -23.86
C ILE A 104 8.70 7.04 -25.09
N GLU A 105 8.38 5.90 -25.72
CA GLU A 105 8.98 5.48 -26.97
C GLU A 105 8.71 6.46 -28.12
N THR A 106 7.52 7.07 -28.17
CA THR A 106 7.17 8.08 -29.19
C THR A 106 7.89 9.43 -29.05
N GLY A 107 8.59 9.67 -27.93
CA GLY A 107 9.38 10.89 -27.72
C GLY A 107 8.55 12.07 -27.21
N LEU A 108 8.10 11.97 -25.95
CA LEU A 108 7.37 13.04 -25.25
C LEU A 108 8.23 14.29 -25.01
N THR A 109 7.60 15.47 -25.01
CA THR A 109 8.22 16.76 -24.75
C THR A 109 8.36 17.06 -23.25
N ASP A 110 9.28 17.95 -22.88
CA ASP A 110 9.48 18.38 -21.49
C ASP A 110 8.22 19.01 -20.88
N GLU A 111 7.40 19.69 -21.69
CA GLU A 111 6.10 20.23 -21.25
C GLU A 111 5.15 19.13 -20.76
N TYR A 112 5.18 17.94 -21.39
CA TYR A 112 4.39 16.80 -20.95
C TYR A 112 4.83 16.36 -19.55
N PHE A 113 6.14 16.26 -19.31
CA PHE A 113 6.68 15.85 -18.02
C PHE A 113 6.47 16.89 -16.92
N GLN A 114 6.41 18.19 -17.26
CA GLN A 114 6.03 19.22 -16.29
C GLN A 114 4.57 19.10 -15.88
N LYS A 115 3.67 18.82 -16.83
CA LYS A 115 2.24 18.61 -16.55
C LYS A 115 1.97 17.29 -15.83
N LYS A 116 2.71 16.24 -16.17
CA LYS A 116 2.57 14.88 -15.63
C LYS A 116 3.91 14.35 -15.10
N PRO A 117 4.38 14.82 -13.93
CA PRO A 117 5.68 14.44 -13.40
C PRO A 117 5.79 12.94 -13.08
N PHE A 118 4.71 12.29 -12.65
CA PHE A 118 4.73 10.86 -12.32
C PHE A 118 4.12 9.98 -13.41
N LEU A 119 3.87 10.54 -14.61
CA LEU A 119 3.41 9.81 -15.79
C LEU A 119 2.00 9.18 -15.66
N GLY A 120 1.33 9.36 -14.53
CA GLY A 120 -0.03 8.90 -14.28
C GLY A 120 -1.13 9.78 -14.89
N ASN A 121 -2.38 9.34 -14.71
CA ASN A 121 -3.56 10.07 -15.17
C ASN A 121 -3.85 11.33 -14.37
#